data_AF-A0A2K3LYB6-F1
#
_entry.id   AF-A0A2K3LYB6-F1
#
_cell.length_a   1.000
_cell.length_b   1.000
_cell.length_c   1.000
_cell.angle_alpha   90.00
_cell.angle_beta   90.00
_cell.angle_gamma   90.00
#
_symmetry.space_group_name_H-M   'P 1'
#
loop_
_entity.id
_entity.type
_entity.pdbx_description
1 polymer ?
#
loop_
_entity_poly.entity_id
_entity_poly.type
_entity_poly.pdbx_seq_one_letter_code
_entity_poly.pdbx_strand_id
1 'polypeptide(L)'
;MYRDDKGKPLLTLVSRKGKSRKLLNEEEVIKLAKDVGFNVRVLDHSKGLTVPDVYQLIHSSHVLLGVHGAGLTNLMFLRQGSVLVQVVPLGLDSFSSVCYGKPTKPLGLEYVEYKVEANESSLAWEHGADSLMIKDPEAYIDGKWNNLKIYLGEQNVKINLIRFRKCLMEAYEKAKIFMNNTSYVTD
;
A
#
# COMPACT_ATOMS: atom_id res chain seq x y z
N MET A 1 17.56 -9.88 13.33
CA MET A 1 18.33 -9.91 12.07
C MET A 1 17.45 -10.57 11.01
N TYR A 2 17.10 -9.84 9.95
CA TYR A 2 16.30 -10.40 8.85
C TYR A 2 17.21 -11.32 8.02
N ARG A 3 16.86 -12.60 7.90
CA ARG A 3 17.57 -13.53 7.00
C ARG A 3 17.35 -13.07 5.57
N ASP A 4 18.44 -12.72 4.90
CA ASP A 4 18.48 -12.44 3.48
C ASP A 4 18.45 -13.78 2.72
N ASP A 5 17.25 -14.34 2.54
CA ASP A 5 17.06 -15.43 1.58
C ASP A 5 17.20 -14.83 0.17
N LYS A 6 18.40 -14.94 -0.42
CA LYS A 6 18.86 -14.31 -1.68
C LYS A 6 18.02 -14.59 -2.96
N GLY A 7 16.84 -15.19 -2.85
CA GLY A 7 15.94 -15.48 -3.98
C GLY A 7 14.51 -14.94 -3.86
N LYS A 8 14.14 -14.36 -2.72
CA LYS A 8 12.78 -13.87 -2.44
C LYS A 8 12.67 -12.36 -2.63
N PRO A 9 11.62 -11.85 -3.31
CA PRO A 9 11.35 -10.43 -3.38
C PRO A 9 11.20 -9.80 -1.98
N LEU A 10 11.74 -8.60 -1.82
CA LEU A 10 11.64 -7.80 -0.61
C LEU A 10 10.45 -6.83 -0.71
N LEU A 11 9.48 -6.99 0.17
CA LEU A 11 8.33 -6.10 0.34
C LEU A 11 8.56 -5.22 1.58
N THR A 12 8.46 -3.90 1.38
CA THR A 12 8.39 -2.93 2.47
C THR A 12 6.95 -2.49 2.67
N LEU A 13 6.43 -2.69 3.88
CA LEU A 13 5.13 -2.19 4.32
C LEU A 13 5.29 -0.85 5.02
N VAL A 14 4.62 0.20 4.53
CA VAL A 14 4.53 1.50 5.19
C VAL A 14 3.49 1.41 6.32
N SER A 15 3.98 1.29 7.55
CA SER A 15 3.13 1.26 8.75
C SER A 15 2.74 2.67 9.17
N ARG A 16 1.46 2.87 9.49
CA ARG A 16 0.95 4.14 10.04
C ARG A 16 0.62 3.99 11.51
N LYS A 17 1.23 4.83 12.36
CA LYS A 17 0.93 4.87 13.81
C LYS A 17 -0.03 6.01 14.22
N GLY A 18 -0.35 6.93 13.32
CA GLY A 18 -1.31 8.04 13.53
C GLY A 18 -2.78 7.61 13.70
N LYS A 19 -3.74 8.54 13.76
CA LYS A 19 -5.15 8.20 14.06
C LYS A 19 -5.94 7.56 12.90
N SER A 20 -5.48 7.72 11.65
CA SER A 20 -6.23 7.29 10.46
C SER A 20 -5.41 6.57 9.41
N ARG A 21 -6.13 5.82 8.56
CA ARG A 21 -5.65 4.96 7.47
C ARG A 21 -4.60 3.96 7.97
N LYS A 22 -4.81 3.44 9.17
CA LYS A 22 -4.06 2.32 9.73
C LYS A 22 -4.58 1.02 9.12
N LEU A 23 -3.68 0.06 8.96
CA LEU A 23 -4.05 -1.34 8.81
C LEU A 23 -4.31 -1.92 10.19
N LEU A 24 -5.56 -2.21 10.50
CA LEU A 24 -5.97 -2.73 11.81
C LEU A 24 -5.51 -4.17 12.05
N ASN A 25 -5.30 -4.92 10.97
CA ASN A 25 -4.73 -6.27 10.99
C ASN A 25 -3.35 -6.33 10.29
N GLU A 26 -2.50 -5.34 10.55
CA GLU A 26 -1.14 -5.22 9.99
C GLU A 26 -0.32 -6.52 10.12
N GLU A 27 -0.32 -7.16 11.30
CA GLU A 27 0.43 -8.41 11.54
C GLU A 27 -0.07 -9.58 10.69
N GLU A 28 -1.39 -9.68 10.46
CA GLU A 28 -1.96 -10.70 9.59
C GLU A 28 -1.58 -10.47 8.12
N VAL A 29 -1.55 -9.21 7.69
CA VAL A 29 -1.09 -8.82 6.35
C VAL A 29 0.39 -9.14 6.17
N ILE A 30 1.22 -8.87 7.17
CA ILE A 30 2.65 -9.24 7.16
C ILE A 30 2.81 -10.75 7.05
N LYS A 31 2.05 -11.52 7.82
CA LYS A 31 2.08 -12.99 7.77
C LYS A 31 1.66 -13.49 6.39
N LEU A 32 0.57 -12.96 5.84
CA LEU A 32 0.10 -13.31 4.50
C LEU A 32 1.15 -13.02 3.42
N ALA A 33 1.82 -11.88 3.48
CA ALA A 33 2.90 -11.55 2.53
C ALA A 33 4.08 -12.53 2.63
N LYS A 34 4.47 -12.92 3.85
CA LYS A 34 5.49 -13.97 4.06
C LYS A 34 5.03 -15.31 3.49
N ASP A 35 3.77 -15.69 3.71
CA ASP A 35 3.18 -16.93 3.19
C ASP A 35 3.09 -16.94 1.65
N VAL A 36 2.93 -15.78 1.01
CA VAL A 36 3.02 -15.63 -0.46
C VAL A 36 4.46 -15.81 -0.97
N GLY A 37 5.47 -15.57 -0.12
CA GLY A 37 6.87 -15.78 -0.44
C GLY A 37 7.77 -14.55 -0.31
N PHE A 38 7.25 -13.42 0.18
CA PHE A 38 8.04 -12.21 0.36
C PHE A 38 8.93 -12.27 1.60
N ASN A 39 10.12 -11.68 1.50
CA ASN A 39 10.78 -11.11 2.66
C ASN A 39 10.08 -9.79 3.01
N VAL A 40 9.70 -9.58 4.27
CA VAL A 40 8.91 -8.39 4.67
C VAL A 40 9.68 -7.51 5.64
N ARG A 41 9.74 -6.21 5.35
CA ARG A 41 10.19 -5.14 6.25
C ARG A 41 9.04 -4.18 6.53
N VAL A 42 9.08 -3.55 7.70
CA VAL A 42 8.10 -2.52 8.08
C VAL A 42 8.82 -1.19 8.19
N LEU A 43 8.38 -0.21 7.39
CA LEU A 43 8.77 1.18 7.52
C LEU A 43 7.85 1.86 8.52
N ASP A 44 8.39 2.25 9.67
CA ASP A 44 7.68 2.98 10.71
C ASP A 44 8.34 4.34 10.94
N HIS A 45 7.69 5.39 10.44
CA HIS A 45 8.19 6.76 10.53
C HIS A 45 8.25 7.32 11.97
N SER A 46 7.56 6.71 12.95
CA SER A 46 7.63 7.16 14.35
C SER A 46 8.97 6.80 15.03
N LYS A 47 9.81 6.00 14.39
CA LYS A 47 11.12 5.58 14.92
C LYS A 47 12.25 6.58 14.70
N GLY A 48 11.94 7.80 14.25
CA GLY A 48 12.94 8.86 14.05
C GLY A 48 13.94 8.56 12.92
N LEU A 49 13.51 7.84 11.88
CA LEU A 49 14.35 7.51 10.72
C LEU A 49 14.73 8.79 9.96
N THR A 50 15.99 8.88 9.56
CA THR A 50 16.47 9.97 8.69
C THR A 50 16.06 9.73 7.24
N VAL A 51 16.14 10.76 6.39
CA VAL A 51 15.88 10.61 4.95
C VAL A 51 16.79 9.57 4.29
N PRO A 52 18.12 9.54 4.55
CA PRO A 52 18.98 8.46 4.07
C PRO A 52 18.54 7.05 4.50
N ASP A 53 18.08 6.87 5.75
CA ASP A 53 17.60 5.57 6.22
C ASP A 53 16.36 5.11 5.43
N VAL A 54 15.41 6.03 5.24
CA VAL A 54 14.19 5.76 4.45
C VAL A 54 14.57 5.45 3.01
N TYR A 55 15.47 6.23 2.41
CA TYR A 55 15.95 5.99 1.06
C TYR A 55 16.57 4.59 0.92
N GLN A 56 17.52 4.20 1.76
CA GLN A 56 18.17 2.89 1.67
C GLN A 56 17.16 1.74 1.84
N LEU A 57 16.22 1.89 2.76
CA LEU A 57 15.19 0.89 3.00
C LEU A 57 14.28 0.72 1.77
N ILE A 58 13.81 1.82 1.20
CA ILE A 58 12.90 1.79 0.04
C ILE A 58 13.64 1.38 -1.24
N HIS A 59 14.83 1.91 -1.47
CA HIS A 59 15.61 1.64 -2.68
C HIS A 59 16.00 0.15 -2.80
N SER A 60 16.24 -0.53 -1.67
CA SER A 60 16.48 -1.98 -1.63
C SER A 60 15.21 -2.83 -1.85
N SER A 61 14.02 -2.23 -1.81
CA SER A 61 12.75 -2.95 -1.92
C SER A 61 12.37 -3.25 -3.37
N HIS A 62 11.70 -4.39 -3.56
CA HIS A 62 11.09 -4.78 -4.82
C HIS A 62 9.61 -4.39 -4.85
N VAL A 63 8.97 -4.37 -3.67
CA VAL A 63 7.59 -3.93 -3.51
C VAL A 63 7.50 -2.90 -2.38
N LEU A 64 6.79 -1.81 -2.62
CA LEU A 64 6.31 -0.90 -1.57
C LEU A 64 4.81 -1.08 -1.42
N LEU A 65 4.37 -1.41 -0.21
CA LEU A 65 2.97 -1.61 0.13
C LEU A 65 2.54 -0.58 1.18
N GLY A 66 1.36 0.02 1.01
CA GLY A 66 0.77 0.83 2.08
C GLY A 66 -0.64 1.30 1.76
N VAL A 67 -1.32 1.81 2.79
CA VAL A 67 -2.61 2.50 2.63
C VAL A 67 -2.36 3.88 2.03
N HIS A 68 -3.24 4.29 1.12
CA HIS A 68 -3.23 5.61 0.49
C HIS A 68 -2.90 6.72 1.50
N GLY A 69 -1.94 7.57 1.17
CA GLY A 69 -1.57 8.73 1.99
C GLY A 69 -0.09 9.06 1.87
N ALA A 70 0.31 10.16 2.50
CA ALA A 70 1.64 10.76 2.30
C ALA A 70 2.84 9.81 2.49
N GLY A 71 2.71 8.72 3.25
CA GLY A 71 3.81 7.74 3.38
C GLY A 71 4.13 7.00 2.08
N LEU A 72 3.20 6.94 1.12
CA LEU A 72 3.45 6.34 -0.19
C LEU A 72 4.27 7.23 -1.12
N THR A 73 4.47 8.53 -0.83
CA THR A 73 5.35 9.39 -1.65
C THR A 73 6.80 8.90 -1.69
N ASN A 74 7.19 8.05 -0.74
CA ASN A 74 8.45 7.32 -0.77
C ASN A 74 8.63 6.45 -2.02
N LEU A 75 7.58 6.21 -2.83
CA LEU A 75 7.68 5.55 -4.14
C LEU A 75 8.76 6.18 -5.04
N MET A 76 9.08 7.46 -4.86
CA MET A 76 10.15 8.16 -5.59
C MET A 76 11.54 7.57 -5.35
N PHE A 77 11.74 6.82 -4.27
CA PHE A 77 13.00 6.15 -3.94
C PHE A 77 13.07 4.71 -4.47
N LEU A 78 11.99 4.18 -5.03
CA LEU A 78 11.99 2.86 -5.65
C LEU A 78 12.88 2.84 -6.90
N ARG A 79 13.40 1.65 -7.20
CA ARG A 79 14.08 1.37 -8.47
C ARG A 79 13.06 1.18 -9.58
N GLN A 80 13.44 1.51 -10.81
CA GLN A 80 12.63 1.17 -11.99
C GLN A 80 12.41 -0.35 -12.03
N GLY A 81 11.20 -0.78 -12.36
CA GLY A 81 10.75 -2.17 -12.30
C GLY A 81 10.18 -2.61 -10.94
N SER A 82 10.40 -1.86 -9.86
CA SER A 82 9.74 -2.14 -8.57
C SER A 82 8.23 -1.91 -8.64
N VAL A 83 7.50 -2.54 -7.72
CA VAL A 83 6.03 -2.50 -7.66
C VAL A 83 5.55 -1.62 -6.52
N LEU A 84 4.62 -0.71 -6.81
CA LEU A 84 3.82 -0.02 -5.81
C LEU A 84 2.48 -0.73 -5.64
N VAL A 85 2.20 -1.24 -4.43
CA VAL A 85 0.90 -1.77 -4.04
C VAL A 85 0.19 -0.74 -3.16
N GLN A 86 -0.92 -0.23 -3.66
CA GLN A 86 -1.72 0.75 -2.94
C GLN A 86 -3.02 0.16 -2.43
N VAL A 87 -3.21 0.19 -1.11
CA VAL A 87 -4.53 -0.03 -0.49
C VAL A 87 -5.31 1.27 -0.54
N VAL A 88 -6.44 1.30 -1.25
CA VAL A 88 -7.27 2.47 -1.49
C VAL A 88 -8.49 2.44 -0.57
N PRO A 89 -8.57 3.33 0.44
CA PRO A 89 -9.75 3.48 1.30
C PRO A 89 -10.98 3.96 0.51
N LEU A 90 -12.18 3.81 1.08
CA LEU A 90 -13.41 4.31 0.46
C LEU A 90 -13.33 5.81 0.16
N GLY A 91 -13.95 6.23 -0.94
CA GLY A 91 -14.07 7.64 -1.33
C GLY A 91 -12.77 8.27 -1.88
N LEU A 92 -11.72 7.47 -2.09
CA LEU A 92 -10.41 7.95 -2.54
C LEU A 92 -9.99 7.42 -3.92
N ASP A 93 -10.90 6.79 -4.67
CA ASP A 93 -10.63 6.20 -5.99
C ASP A 93 -10.03 7.17 -7.00
N SER A 94 -10.61 8.38 -7.12
CA SER A 94 -10.09 9.41 -8.03
C SER A 94 -8.69 9.87 -7.60
N PHE A 95 -8.43 9.93 -6.30
CA PHE A 95 -7.16 10.33 -5.73
C PHE A 95 -6.09 9.24 -5.84
N SER A 96 -6.42 7.94 -5.80
CA SER A 96 -5.43 6.86 -5.93
C SER A 96 -4.73 6.94 -7.28
N SER A 97 -5.51 7.05 -8.35
CA SER A 97 -5.00 7.17 -9.71
C SER A 97 -4.17 8.44 -9.90
N VAL A 98 -4.65 9.60 -9.44
CA VAL A 98 -3.95 10.88 -9.65
C VAL A 98 -2.65 10.96 -8.83
N CYS A 99 -2.70 10.56 -7.56
CA CYS A 99 -1.55 10.73 -6.66
C CYS A 99 -0.48 9.67 -6.82
N TYR A 100 -0.82 8.44 -7.21
CA TYR A 100 0.11 7.31 -7.17
C TYR A 100 0.06 6.44 -8.44
N GLY A 101 -1.12 6.19 -9.00
CA GLY A 101 -1.24 5.35 -10.19
C GLY A 101 -0.71 5.97 -11.49
N LYS A 102 -0.87 7.28 -11.70
CA LYS A 102 -0.31 7.98 -12.87
C LYS A 102 1.20 8.22 -12.74
N PRO A 103 1.72 8.65 -11.57
CA PRO A 103 3.17 8.84 -11.38
C PRO A 103 4.04 7.59 -11.52
N THR A 104 3.50 6.38 -11.30
CA THR A 104 4.30 5.14 -11.45
C THR A 104 4.83 4.96 -12.87
N LYS A 105 4.05 5.31 -13.90
CA LYS A 105 4.44 5.17 -15.32
C LYS A 105 5.73 5.91 -15.69
N PRO A 106 5.84 7.25 -15.53
CA PRO A 106 7.08 7.96 -15.85
C PRO A 106 8.26 7.57 -14.94
N LEU A 107 8.00 6.98 -13.78
CA LEU A 107 9.02 6.44 -12.88
C LEU A 107 9.45 5.01 -13.24
N GLY A 108 8.86 4.41 -14.27
CA GLY A 108 9.14 3.03 -14.67
C GLY A 108 8.72 2.00 -13.61
N LEU A 109 7.70 2.31 -12.79
CA LEU A 109 7.21 1.44 -11.73
C LEU A 109 5.97 0.65 -12.19
N GLU A 110 5.86 -0.56 -11.67
CA GLU A 110 4.62 -1.33 -11.74
C GLU A 110 3.64 -0.87 -10.65
N TYR A 111 2.35 -1.03 -10.90
CA TYR A 111 1.31 -0.54 -9.99
C TYR A 111 0.19 -1.56 -9.82
N VAL A 112 -0.19 -1.81 -8.55
CA VAL A 112 -1.29 -2.71 -8.17
C VAL A 112 -2.18 -2.00 -7.16
N GLU A 113 -3.48 -1.99 -7.40
CA GLU A 113 -4.48 -1.40 -6.50
C GLU A 113 -5.27 -2.47 -5.76
N TYR A 114 -5.45 -2.25 -4.45
CA TYR A 114 -6.42 -2.96 -3.64
C TYR A 114 -7.47 -1.98 -3.11
N LYS A 115 -8.65 -1.98 -3.73
CA LYS A 115 -9.78 -1.17 -3.29
C LYS A 115 -10.50 -1.88 -2.15
N VAL A 116 -10.61 -1.18 -1.03
CA VAL A 116 -11.31 -1.71 0.14
C VAL A 116 -12.82 -1.75 -0.13
N GLU A 117 -13.47 -2.80 0.36
CA GLU A 117 -14.92 -2.88 0.41
C GLU A 117 -15.46 -2.25 1.70
N ALA A 118 -16.77 -1.98 1.72
CA ALA A 118 -17.47 -1.40 2.87
C ALA A 118 -17.14 -2.12 4.18
N ASN A 119 -17.18 -3.45 4.21
CA ASN A 119 -16.92 -4.27 5.39
C ASN A 119 -15.46 -4.24 5.88
N GLU A 120 -14.54 -3.71 5.09
CA GLU A 120 -13.13 -3.52 5.44
C GLU A 120 -12.84 -2.13 5.99
N SER A 121 -13.79 -1.21 5.92
CA SER A 121 -13.65 0.19 6.33
C SER A 121 -14.22 0.45 7.71
N SER A 122 -13.51 1.23 8.52
CA SER A 122 -14.03 1.62 9.84
C SER A 122 -15.26 2.49 9.79
N LEU A 123 -15.42 3.25 8.71
CA LEU A 123 -16.60 4.08 8.51
C LEU A 123 -17.88 3.24 8.48
N ALA A 124 -17.83 2.01 7.98
CA ALA A 124 -19.02 1.17 7.88
C ALA A 124 -19.53 0.69 9.24
N TRP A 125 -18.65 0.38 10.20
CA TRP A 125 -19.08 0.00 11.54
C TRP A 125 -19.31 1.20 12.47
N GLU A 126 -18.74 2.37 12.16
CA GLU A 126 -18.95 3.62 12.91
C GLU A 126 -20.25 4.34 12.50
N HIS A 127 -20.58 4.37 11.20
CA HIS A 127 -21.72 5.10 10.65
C HIS A 127 -22.84 4.20 10.12
N GLY A 128 -22.65 2.89 10.16
CA GLY A 128 -23.58 1.89 9.62
C GLY A 128 -23.38 1.67 8.11
N ALA A 129 -23.39 0.39 7.71
CA ALA A 129 -23.14 -0.03 6.33
C ALA A 129 -24.21 0.47 5.33
N ASP A 130 -25.39 0.82 5.82
CA ASP A 130 -26.49 1.32 5.00
C ASP A 130 -26.45 2.83 4.73
N SER A 131 -25.53 3.56 5.36
CA SER A 131 -25.39 5.00 5.18
C SER A 131 -24.92 5.37 3.76
N LEU A 132 -25.33 6.56 3.30
CA LEU A 132 -24.97 7.06 1.97
C LEU A 132 -23.45 7.11 1.76
N MET A 133 -22.68 7.48 2.80
CA MET A 133 -21.22 7.54 2.74
C MET A 133 -20.54 6.18 2.49
N ILE A 134 -21.22 5.08 2.73
CA ILE A 134 -20.69 3.74 2.49
C ILE A 134 -21.20 3.18 1.17
N LYS A 135 -22.49 3.36 0.88
CA LYS A 135 -23.12 2.86 -0.36
C LYS A 135 -22.69 3.63 -1.60
N ASP A 136 -22.55 4.95 -1.48
CA ASP A 136 -22.17 5.83 -2.57
C ASP A 136 -21.25 6.95 -2.05
N PRO A 137 -19.95 6.66 -1.85
CA PRO A 137 -18.98 7.64 -1.38
C PRO A 137 -18.86 8.86 -2.31
N GLU A 138 -19.04 8.66 -3.62
CA GLU A 138 -18.96 9.74 -4.61
C GLU A 138 -20.11 10.72 -4.45
N ALA A 139 -21.35 10.22 -4.37
CA ALA A 139 -22.54 11.05 -4.10
C ALA A 139 -22.51 11.68 -2.70
N TYR A 140 -21.92 11.01 -1.70
CA TYR A 140 -21.73 11.63 -0.40
C TYR A 140 -20.70 12.76 -0.44
N ILE A 141 -19.58 12.58 -1.15
CA ILE A 141 -18.56 13.62 -1.29
C ILE A 141 -19.13 14.80 -2.08
N ASP A 142 -19.68 14.59 -3.28
CA ASP A 142 -20.36 15.61 -4.09
C ASP A 142 -19.62 16.97 -4.12
N GLY A 143 -18.31 16.92 -4.37
CA GLY A 143 -17.42 18.09 -4.38
C GLY A 143 -17.17 18.77 -3.02
N LYS A 144 -17.78 18.30 -1.93
CA LYS A 144 -17.67 18.87 -0.59
C LYS A 144 -16.40 18.41 0.10
N TRP A 145 -15.47 19.35 0.27
CA TRP A 145 -14.19 19.11 0.95
C TRP A 145 -14.36 18.56 2.38
N ASN A 146 -15.35 19.04 3.15
CA ASN A 146 -15.59 18.55 4.50
C ASN A 146 -16.00 17.07 4.53
N ASN A 147 -16.72 16.60 3.52
CA ASN A 147 -17.13 15.19 3.42
C ASN A 147 -15.92 14.33 3.01
N LEU A 148 -15.10 14.80 2.06
CA LEU A 148 -13.85 14.13 1.69
C LEU A 148 -12.88 14.00 2.88
N LYS A 149 -12.81 15.01 3.76
CA LYS A 149 -11.96 14.96 4.95
C LYS A 149 -12.26 13.78 5.86
N ILE A 150 -13.51 13.30 5.92
CA ILE A 150 -13.88 12.14 6.75
C ILE A 150 -13.14 10.89 6.25
N TYR A 151 -13.19 10.62 4.94
CA TYR A 151 -12.47 9.48 4.34
C TYR A 151 -10.94 9.59 4.50
N LEU A 152 -10.41 10.82 4.50
CA LEU A 152 -8.99 11.08 4.74
C LEU A 152 -8.60 11.01 6.24
N GLY A 153 -9.51 11.37 7.14
CA GLY A 153 -9.20 11.72 8.53
C GLY A 153 -9.64 10.69 9.54
N GLU A 154 -10.65 9.89 9.22
CA GLU A 154 -11.41 9.12 10.21
C GLU A 154 -11.52 7.63 9.84
N GLN A 155 -11.12 7.26 8.63
CA GLN A 155 -11.17 5.88 8.16
C GLN A 155 -9.90 5.09 8.50
N ASN A 156 -10.04 3.91 9.09
CA ASN A 156 -9.04 2.85 9.17
C ASN A 156 -9.50 1.62 8.37
N VAL A 157 -8.58 0.71 8.06
CA VAL A 157 -8.84 -0.43 7.18
C VAL A 157 -8.50 -1.74 7.87
N LYS A 158 -9.41 -2.72 7.81
CA LYS A 158 -9.16 -4.12 8.17
C LYS A 158 -9.27 -4.97 6.91
N ILE A 159 -8.14 -5.42 6.39
CA ILE A 159 -8.06 -6.10 5.09
C ILE A 159 -8.65 -7.51 5.14
N ASN A 160 -9.45 -7.86 4.14
CA ASN A 160 -9.86 -9.21 3.82
C ASN A 160 -8.69 -9.98 3.18
N LEU A 161 -8.10 -10.88 3.97
CA LEU A 161 -6.89 -11.61 3.58
C LEU A 161 -7.08 -12.52 2.35
N ILE A 162 -8.29 -13.03 2.09
CA ILE A 162 -8.56 -13.91 0.94
C ILE A 162 -8.51 -13.10 -0.36
N ARG A 163 -9.16 -11.93 -0.38
CA ARG A 163 -9.12 -11.01 -1.52
C ARG A 163 -7.71 -10.43 -1.69
N PHE A 164 -7.09 -10.01 -0.59
CA PHE A 164 -5.78 -9.39 -0.61
C PHE A 164 -4.65 -10.34 -1.05
N ARG A 165 -4.78 -11.65 -0.79
CA ARG A 165 -3.83 -12.65 -1.31
C ARG A 165 -3.66 -12.56 -2.82
N LYS A 166 -4.75 -12.35 -3.57
CA LYS A 166 -4.70 -12.22 -5.04
C LYS A 166 -3.85 -11.00 -5.46
N CYS A 167 -4.04 -9.88 -4.78
CA CYS A 167 -3.26 -8.65 -4.98
C CYS A 167 -1.76 -8.87 -4.68
N LEU A 168 -1.44 -9.54 -3.56
CA LEU A 168 -0.06 -9.86 -3.20
C LEU A 168 0.61 -10.82 -4.19
N MET A 169 -0.13 -11.81 -4.72
CA MET A 169 0.40 -12.71 -5.75
C MET A 169 0.73 -11.98 -7.04
N GLU A 170 -0.13 -11.06 -7.50
CA GLU A 170 0.16 -10.23 -8.67
C GLU A 170 1.42 -9.38 -8.47
N ALA A 171 1.54 -8.73 -7.31
CA ALA A 171 2.73 -7.97 -6.96
C ALA A 171 3.99 -8.85 -6.88
N TYR A 172 3.85 -10.10 -6.44
CA TYR A 172 4.95 -11.05 -6.34
C TYR A 172 5.51 -11.42 -7.71
N GLU A 173 4.64 -11.77 -8.66
CA GLU A 173 5.04 -12.11 -10.03
C GLU A 173 5.77 -10.93 -10.70
N LYS A 174 5.21 -9.72 -10.59
CA LYS A 174 5.86 -8.50 -11.10
C LYS A 174 7.23 -8.26 -10.47
N ALA A 175 7.35 -8.45 -9.16
CA ALA A 175 8.63 -8.31 -8.46
C ALA A 175 9.65 -9.37 -8.87
N LYS A 176 9.22 -10.62 -9.14
CA LYS A 176 10.10 -11.68 -9.66
C LYS A 176 10.62 -11.37 -11.05
N ILE A 177 9.80 -10.82 -11.93
CA ILE A 177 10.23 -10.36 -13.26
C ILE A 177 11.34 -9.31 -13.12
N PHE A 178 11.15 -8.31 -12.24
CA PHE A 178 12.17 -7.29 -11.98
C PHE A 178 13.48 -7.88 -11.46
N MET A 179 13.44 -8.79 -10.48
CA MET A 179 14.63 -9.47 -9.97
C MET A 179 15.39 -10.22 -11.07
N ASN A 180 14.68 -10.95 -11.93
CA ASN A 180 15.30 -11.72 -13.00
C ASN A 180 15.94 -10.80 -14.05
N ASN A 181 15.29 -9.71 -14.43
CA ASN A 181 15.83 -8.75 -15.40
C ASN A 181 17.09 -8.04 -14.90
N THR A 182 17.23 -7.85 -13.59
CA THR A 182 18.45 -7.26 -12.99
C THR A 182 19.61 -8.25 -12.96
N SER A 183 19.31 -9.55 -12.93
CA SER A 183 20.32 -10.61 -12.85
C SER A 183 21.14 -10.74 -14.15
N TYR A 184 20.59 -10.32 -15.29
CA TYR A 184 21.25 -10.36 -16.60
C TYR A 184 22.16 -9.15 -16.90
N VAL A 185 22.20 -8.14 -16.02
CA VAL A 185 22.98 -6.91 -16.24
C VAL A 185 24.32 -6.94 -15.47
N THR A 186 24.50 -7.93 -14.60
CA THR A 186 25.69 -8.06 -13.73
C THR A 186 26.67 -9.16 -14.14
N ASP A 187 26.51 -9.76 -15.32
CA ASP A 187 27.44 -10.74 -15.91
C ASP A 187 28.21 -10.13 -17.10
#